data_AF-A0AAV5I3Y7-F1
#
_entry.id   AF-A0AAV5I3Y7-F1
#
_cell.length_a   1.000
_cell.length_b   1.000
_cell.length_c   1.000
_cell.angle_alpha   90.00
_cell.angle_beta   90.00
_cell.angle_gamma   90.00
#
_symmetry.space_group_name_H-M   'P 1'
#
loop_
_entity.id
_entity.type
_entity.pdbx_description
1 polymer ?
#
loop_
_entity_poly.entity_id
_entity_poly.type
_entity_poly.pdbx_seq_one_letter_code
_entity_poly.pdbx_strand_id
1 'polypeptide(L)'
;MGGSPHPDGDPLPFLPIPASLAKKLNSGKMSSLSNRKRNGEKQALIELPAICWDQWVPEAARAMVLQGAEILFYPTAIGSEPQDDGLDSCDHWKRVMQGHAGANLEIIKTEHGKSEITFYGNSFIAGPTGEIVKAADSTEEAVLVAKFDLDKIKSKRHSWEVFRDRRPDLYKVLLTLDGNNPSL
;
A
#
# COMPACT_ATOMS: atom_id res chain seq x y z
N MET A 1 35.91 -25.77 24.16
CA MET A 1 35.58 -25.20 22.84
C MET A 1 34.06 -25.37 22.70
N GLY A 2 33.19 -24.44 23.07
CA GLY A 2 33.19 -23.01 22.76
C GLY A 2 32.27 -22.75 21.57
N GLY A 3 31.02 -23.21 21.64
CA GLY A 3 29.99 -22.95 20.62
C GLY A 3 29.32 -21.62 20.89
N SER A 4 29.48 -20.67 19.97
CA SER A 4 28.85 -19.35 20.03
C SER A 4 27.35 -19.45 19.74
N PRO A 5 26.46 -18.76 20.47
CA PRO A 5 25.06 -18.63 20.08
C PRO A 5 24.91 -17.61 18.95
N HIS A 6 24.19 -17.99 17.90
CA HIS A 6 23.75 -17.12 16.80
C HIS A 6 22.63 -16.19 17.32
N PRO A 7 22.66 -14.86 17.07
CA PRO A 7 21.61 -13.95 17.49
C PRO A 7 20.59 -13.78 16.34
N ASP A 8 19.84 -14.83 16.05
CA ASP A 8 18.67 -14.70 15.17
C ASP A 8 17.51 -14.23 16.06
N GLY A 9 17.37 -12.91 16.18
CA GLY A 9 16.24 -12.29 16.87
C GLY A 9 14.94 -12.65 16.17
N ASP A 10 13.99 -13.20 16.91
CA ASP A 10 12.65 -13.54 16.44
C ASP A 10 12.00 -12.34 15.73
N PRO A 11 11.30 -12.55 14.60
CA PRO A 11 10.56 -11.47 13.94
C PRO A 11 9.48 -10.94 14.89
N LEU A 12 9.49 -9.62 15.10
CA LEU A 12 8.46 -8.93 15.90
C LEU A 12 7.06 -9.23 15.31
N PRO A 13 6.10 -9.70 16.13
CA PRO A 13 4.74 -9.95 15.66
C PRO A 13 4.04 -8.62 15.35
N PHE A 14 3.67 -8.42 14.08
CA PHE A 14 2.80 -7.32 13.68
C PHE A 14 1.35 -7.67 14.07
N LEU A 15 0.80 -6.94 15.03
CA LEU A 15 -0.57 -7.12 15.49
C LEU A 15 -1.55 -6.53 14.45
N PRO A 16 -2.65 -7.23 14.12
CA PRO A 16 -3.66 -6.72 13.19
C PRO A 16 -4.30 -5.44 13.72
N ILE A 17 -4.61 -4.50 12.81
CA ILE A 17 -5.26 -3.25 13.14
C ILE A 17 -6.69 -3.56 13.64
N PRO A 18 -7.08 -3.15 14.86
CA PRO A 18 -8.44 -3.36 15.36
C PRO A 18 -9.46 -2.65 14.46
N ALA A 19 -10.57 -3.31 14.14
CA ALA A 19 -11.65 -2.76 13.31
C ALA A 19 -12.19 -1.40 13.81
N SER A 20 -12.01 -1.09 15.10
CA SER A 20 -12.35 0.20 15.70
C SER A 20 -11.45 1.35 15.25
N LEU A 21 -10.20 1.08 14.85
CA LEU A 21 -9.27 2.07 14.30
C LEU A 21 -9.56 2.37 12.83
N ALA A 22 -9.90 1.34 12.04
CA ALA A 22 -10.37 1.50 10.65
C ALA A 22 -11.60 2.41 10.56
N LYS A 23 -12.55 2.28 11.51
CA LYS A 23 -13.74 3.13 11.59
C LYS A 23 -13.45 4.59 11.95
N LYS A 24 -12.38 4.86 12.71
CA LYS A 24 -11.92 6.23 13.02
C LYS A 24 -11.24 6.91 11.84
N LEU A 25 -10.49 6.16 11.03
CA LEU A 25 -9.84 6.67 9.81
C LEU A 25 -10.88 7.12 8.77
N ASN A 26 -12.02 6.43 8.69
CA ASN A 26 -13.14 6.78 7.80
C ASN A 26 -13.91 8.07 8.18
N SER A 27 -13.60 8.68 9.34
CA SER A 27 -14.33 9.84 9.88
C SER A 27 -13.73 11.21 9.51
N GLY A 28 -12.78 11.25 8.58
CA GLY A 28 -12.23 12.50 8.02
C GLY A 28 -11.36 13.34 8.98
N LYS A 29 -11.08 12.86 10.20
CA LYS A 29 -10.13 13.53 11.11
C LYS A 29 -8.70 13.05 10.83
N MET A 30 -8.09 13.57 9.77
CA MET A 30 -6.64 13.45 9.53
C MET A 30 -5.88 14.29 10.56
N SER A 31 -5.55 13.71 11.72
CA SER A 31 -4.51 14.27 12.58
C SER A 31 -3.17 13.63 12.23
N SER A 32 -2.21 14.43 11.78
CA SER A 32 -0.81 14.03 11.54
C SER A 32 -0.26 13.24 12.74
N LEU A 33 0.08 11.97 12.53
CA LEU A 33 0.83 11.20 13.53
C LEU A 33 2.31 11.59 13.41
N SER A 34 2.70 12.58 14.22
CA SER A 34 4.09 13.04 14.32
C SER A 34 5.00 11.96 14.94
N ASN A 35 6.24 11.91 14.43
CA ASN A 35 7.40 11.14 14.90
C ASN A 35 7.31 10.70 16.37
N ARG A 36 7.00 9.43 16.63
CA ARG A 36 7.30 8.81 17.93
C ARG A 36 8.46 7.83 17.77
N LYS A 37 9.62 8.21 18.30
CA LYS A 37 10.68 7.26 18.64
C LYS A 37 10.16 6.38 19.77
N ARG A 38 10.12 5.07 19.58
CA ARG A 38 10.03 4.09 20.67
C ARG A 38 11.29 3.22 20.58
N ASN A 39 12.10 3.23 21.64
CA ASN A 39 13.30 2.40 21.81
C ASN A 39 14.44 2.56 20.77
N GLY A 40 14.63 3.72 20.17
CA GLY A 40 15.83 4.00 19.34
C GLY A 40 15.82 3.36 17.94
N GLU A 41 14.85 2.52 17.63
CA GLU A 41 14.60 1.99 16.30
C GLU A 41 13.72 2.96 15.50
N LYS A 42 14.09 3.21 14.23
CA LYS A 42 13.24 3.96 13.29
C LYS A 42 12.03 3.09 12.98
N GLN A 43 10.89 3.40 13.57
CA GLN A 43 9.61 2.88 13.11
C GLN A 43 9.27 3.59 11.80
N ALA A 44 8.93 2.83 10.75
CA ALA A 44 8.50 3.39 9.47
C ALA A 44 7.46 4.49 9.72
N LEU A 45 7.61 5.62 9.04
CA LEU A 45 6.68 6.75 9.15
C LEU A 45 5.30 6.30 8.63
N ILE A 46 4.45 5.90 9.58
CA ILE A 46 2.99 5.72 9.58
C ILE A 46 2.34 6.09 8.23
N GLU A 47 2.03 5.10 7.41
CA GLU A 47 0.70 4.46 7.29
C GLU A 47 -0.44 5.48 7.15
N LEU A 48 -0.58 6.07 5.97
CA LEU A 48 -1.88 6.56 5.53
C LEU A 48 -2.58 5.36 4.85
N PRO A 49 -3.59 4.72 5.46
CA PRO A 49 -4.31 3.65 4.80
C PRO A 49 -5.28 4.27 3.80
N ALA A 50 -4.99 4.07 2.53
CA ALA A 50 -6.00 4.13 1.48
C ALA A 50 -6.80 2.82 1.53
N ILE A 51 -8.13 2.91 1.46
CA ILE A 51 -8.99 1.77 1.78
C ILE A 51 -9.65 1.25 0.51
N CYS A 52 -9.46 -0.04 0.23
CA CYS A 52 -10.09 -0.78 -0.86
C CYS A 52 -10.09 0.02 -2.17
N TRP A 53 -11.21 0.66 -2.53
CA TRP A 53 -11.37 1.34 -3.82
C TRP A 53 -10.33 2.42 -4.13
N ASP A 54 -9.75 3.06 -3.11
CA ASP A 54 -8.66 4.02 -3.29
C ASP A 54 -7.44 3.40 -4.03
N GLN A 55 -7.28 2.07 -3.98
CA GLN A 55 -6.20 1.37 -4.67
C GLN A 55 -6.33 1.38 -6.20
N TRP A 56 -7.48 1.77 -6.74
CA TRP A 56 -7.65 1.97 -8.17
C TRP A 56 -7.18 3.35 -8.64
N VAL A 57 -6.95 4.29 -7.71
CA VAL A 57 -6.76 5.71 -8.01
C VAL A 57 -5.29 6.11 -7.82
N PRO A 58 -4.54 6.41 -8.89
CA PRO A 58 -3.12 6.79 -8.79
C PRO A 58 -2.86 8.03 -7.92
N GLU A 59 -3.81 8.96 -7.87
CA GLU A 59 -3.73 10.19 -7.10
C GLU A 59 -3.58 9.91 -5.61
N ALA A 60 -4.30 8.92 -5.07
CA ALA A 60 -4.21 8.54 -3.67
C ALA A 60 -2.80 8.04 -3.34
N ALA A 61 -2.27 7.11 -4.14
CA ALA A 61 -0.91 6.60 -3.99
C ALA A 61 0.12 7.75 -4.02
N ARG A 62 0.05 8.61 -5.04
CA ARG A 62 0.98 9.74 -5.20
C ARG A 62 0.89 10.71 -4.03
N ALA A 63 -0.31 11.04 -3.56
CA ALA A 63 -0.51 11.98 -2.46
C ALA A 63 0.12 11.47 -1.15
N MET A 64 -0.04 10.18 -0.84
CA MET A 64 0.56 9.59 0.36
C MET A 64 2.10 9.58 0.29
N VAL A 65 2.67 9.27 -0.89
CA VAL A 65 4.13 9.21 -1.04
C VAL A 65 4.75 10.60 -1.06
N LEU A 66 4.07 11.61 -1.64
CA LEU A 66 4.51 13.01 -1.53
C LEU A 66 4.51 13.52 -0.09
N GLN A 67 3.69 12.93 0.79
CA GLN A 67 3.67 13.21 2.23
C GLN A 67 4.73 12.40 3.01
N GLY A 68 5.51 11.56 2.34
CA GLY A 68 6.62 10.83 2.92
C GLY A 68 6.32 9.39 3.31
N ALA A 69 5.22 8.80 2.85
CA ALA A 69 5.01 7.36 3.00
C ALA A 69 6.19 6.58 2.37
N GLU A 70 6.62 5.50 3.03
CA GLU A 70 7.68 4.58 2.55
C GLU A 70 7.13 3.17 2.25
N ILE A 71 5.86 2.95 2.58
CA ILE A 71 5.08 1.74 2.32
C ILE A 71 3.62 2.18 2.15
N LEU A 72 2.92 1.63 1.17
CA LEU A 72 1.49 1.79 0.97
C LEU A 72 0.76 0.51 1.38
N PHE A 73 -0.33 0.66 2.11
CA PHE A 73 -1.12 -0.46 2.60
C PHE A 73 -2.59 -0.25 2.22
N TYR A 74 -3.17 -1.24 1.54
CA TYR A 74 -4.55 -1.21 1.05
C TYR A 74 -5.32 -2.41 1.61
N PRO A 75 -5.99 -2.29 2.77
CA PRO A 75 -6.98 -3.27 3.18
C PRO A 75 -8.10 -3.31 2.13
N THR A 76 -8.38 -4.49 1.59
CA THR A 76 -9.21 -4.67 0.39
C THR A 76 -10.33 -5.67 0.66
N ALA A 77 -11.52 -5.44 0.11
CA ALA A 77 -12.58 -6.44 0.07
C ALA A 77 -13.15 -6.44 -1.34
N ILE A 78 -12.56 -7.25 -2.22
CA ILE A 78 -12.88 -7.30 -3.65
C ILE A 78 -12.92 -8.76 -4.12
N GLY A 79 -13.86 -9.07 -5.01
CA GLY A 79 -14.22 -10.43 -5.40
C GLY A 79 -15.06 -10.42 -6.67
N SER A 80 -15.88 -11.46 -6.82
CA SER A 80 -16.87 -11.56 -7.90
C SER A 80 -17.89 -10.42 -7.86
N GLU A 81 -18.36 -9.98 -9.03
CA GLU A 81 -19.45 -9.00 -9.14
C GLU A 81 -20.80 -9.71 -9.36
N PRO A 82 -21.79 -9.55 -8.47
CA PRO A 82 -23.09 -10.27 -8.58
C PRO A 82 -23.89 -9.95 -9.84
N GLN A 83 -23.59 -8.82 -10.48
CA GLN A 83 -24.25 -8.37 -11.70
C GLN A 83 -23.61 -8.90 -12.99
N ASP A 84 -22.40 -9.48 -12.93
CA ASP A 84 -21.68 -9.99 -14.11
C ASP A 84 -20.76 -11.15 -13.71
N ASP A 85 -21.25 -12.38 -13.86
CA ASP A 85 -20.53 -13.62 -13.54
C ASP A 85 -19.27 -13.85 -14.42
N GLY A 86 -19.13 -13.12 -15.53
CA GLY A 86 -17.96 -13.18 -16.40
C GLY A 86 -16.82 -12.24 -16.01
N LEU A 87 -17.06 -11.33 -15.05
CA LEU A 87 -16.13 -10.28 -14.71
C LEU A 87 -15.12 -10.75 -13.65
N ASP A 88 -13.90 -11.03 -14.11
CA ASP A 88 -12.74 -11.25 -13.23
C ASP A 88 -11.81 -10.01 -13.26
N SER A 89 -11.86 -9.24 -12.17
CA SER A 89 -11.07 -8.02 -12.02
C SER A 89 -9.70 -8.24 -11.39
N CYS A 90 -9.35 -9.46 -10.95
CA CYS A 90 -8.16 -9.73 -10.14
C CYS A 90 -6.85 -9.28 -10.81
N ASP A 91 -6.70 -9.63 -12.07
CA ASP A 91 -5.50 -9.32 -12.84
C ASP A 91 -5.38 -7.81 -13.13
N HIS A 92 -6.50 -7.13 -13.36
CA HIS A 92 -6.53 -5.68 -13.53
C HIS A 92 -6.18 -4.97 -12.22
N TRP A 93 -6.76 -5.44 -11.12
CA TRP A 93 -6.52 -4.94 -9.77
C TRP A 93 -5.05 -5.03 -9.37
N LYS A 94 -4.38 -6.17 -9.61
CA LYS A 94 -2.93 -6.33 -9.40
C LYS A 94 -2.14 -5.33 -10.22
N ARG A 95 -2.40 -5.24 -11.54
CA ARG A 95 -1.64 -4.37 -12.45
C ARG A 95 -1.70 -2.89 -12.05
N VAL A 96 -2.87 -2.40 -11.63
CA VAL A 96 -3.02 -0.99 -11.21
C VAL A 96 -2.14 -0.70 -9.99
N MET A 97 -2.17 -1.55 -8.96
CA MET A 97 -1.31 -1.39 -7.80
C MET A 97 0.18 -1.59 -8.12
N GLN A 98 0.54 -2.59 -8.91
CA GLN A 98 1.93 -2.72 -9.38
C GLN A 98 2.40 -1.44 -10.08
N GLY A 99 1.50 -0.79 -10.84
CA GLY A 99 1.71 0.55 -11.41
C GLY A 99 1.97 1.62 -10.35
N HIS A 100 1.18 1.67 -9.27
CA HIS A 100 1.42 2.59 -8.15
C HIS A 100 2.79 2.37 -7.50
N ALA A 101 3.16 1.11 -7.27
CA ALA A 101 4.46 0.73 -6.71
C ALA A 101 5.60 1.21 -7.62
N GLY A 102 5.55 0.88 -8.92
CA GLY A 102 6.57 1.29 -9.89
C GLY A 102 6.65 2.81 -10.11
N ALA A 103 5.53 3.52 -10.12
CA ALA A 103 5.48 4.96 -10.34
C ALA A 103 5.98 5.78 -9.13
N ASN A 104 5.92 5.21 -7.92
CA ASN A 104 6.34 5.87 -6.68
C ASN A 104 7.60 5.27 -6.05
N LEU A 105 8.08 4.13 -6.55
CA LEU A 105 9.16 3.33 -5.97
C LEU A 105 8.86 2.88 -4.53
N GLU A 106 7.71 2.23 -4.33
CA GLU A 106 7.14 1.86 -3.01
C GLU A 106 6.70 0.40 -2.89
N ILE A 107 6.57 -0.05 -1.65
CA ILE A 107 6.01 -1.37 -1.32
C ILE A 107 4.50 -1.27 -1.19
N ILE A 108 3.76 -2.24 -1.74
CA ILE A 108 2.30 -2.37 -1.58
C ILE A 108 1.97 -3.67 -0.89
N LYS A 109 1.02 -3.63 0.05
CA LYS A 109 0.43 -4.82 0.69
C LYS A 109 -1.11 -4.72 0.73
N THR A 110 -1.78 -5.85 0.49
CA THR A 110 -3.25 -5.99 0.54
C THR A 110 -3.72 -7.09 1.51
N GLU A 111 -4.91 -6.94 2.10
CA GLU A 111 -5.52 -7.90 3.04
C GLU A 111 -7.05 -8.02 2.78
N HIS A 112 -7.62 -9.23 2.82
CA HIS A 112 -9.07 -9.47 2.59
C HIS A 112 -9.84 -9.79 3.89
N GLY A 113 -11.05 -9.25 4.02
CA GLY A 113 -12.00 -9.56 5.11
C GLY A 113 -12.98 -10.69 4.77
N LYS A 114 -13.91 -11.06 5.67
CA LYS A 114 -15.00 -12.04 5.42
C LYS A 114 -16.30 -11.35 4.98
N SER A 115 -17.00 -11.83 3.94
CA SER A 115 -18.31 -11.33 3.48
C SER A 115 -19.08 -12.39 2.65
N GLU A 116 -20.34 -12.10 2.27
CA GLU A 116 -21.19 -12.93 1.40
C GLU A 116 -20.77 -12.95 -0.08
N ILE A 117 -19.85 -12.06 -0.49
CA ILE A 117 -19.20 -12.07 -1.81
C ILE A 117 -18.03 -13.05 -1.78
N THR A 118 -17.88 -13.88 -2.81
CA THR A 118 -16.68 -14.71 -3.01
C THR A 118 -15.49 -13.79 -3.29
N PHE A 119 -14.72 -13.48 -2.26
CA PHE A 119 -13.45 -12.79 -2.41
C PHE A 119 -12.46 -13.70 -3.12
N TYR A 120 -11.79 -13.16 -4.13
CA TYR A 120 -10.81 -13.94 -4.88
C TYR A 120 -9.48 -14.09 -4.15
N GLY A 121 -9.35 -13.73 -2.86
CA GLY A 121 -8.07 -13.73 -2.15
C GLY A 121 -7.00 -12.95 -2.93
N ASN A 122 -5.91 -13.61 -3.34
CA ASN A 122 -4.84 -13.00 -4.13
C ASN A 122 -4.13 -11.82 -3.44
N SER A 123 -4.09 -11.79 -2.10
CA SER A 123 -3.24 -10.87 -1.36
C SER A 123 -1.81 -10.94 -1.89
N PHE A 124 -1.15 -9.80 -2.04
CA PHE A 124 0.23 -9.79 -2.50
C PHE A 124 1.05 -8.68 -1.85
N ILE A 125 2.36 -8.86 -1.91
CA ILE A 125 3.36 -7.85 -1.61
C ILE A 125 4.09 -7.53 -2.91
N ALA A 126 4.05 -6.26 -3.33
CA ALA A 126 4.88 -5.78 -4.43
C ALA A 126 6.10 -5.02 -3.90
N GLY A 127 7.23 -5.21 -4.56
CA GLY A 127 8.43 -4.41 -4.33
C GLY A 127 8.37 -3.06 -5.06
N PRO A 128 9.40 -2.21 -4.89
CA PRO A 128 9.38 -0.82 -5.36
C PRO A 128 9.32 -0.69 -6.89
N THR A 129 9.60 -1.73 -7.67
CA THR A 129 9.46 -1.66 -9.14
C THR A 129 8.17 -2.28 -9.65
N GLY A 130 7.23 -2.61 -8.75
CA GLY A 130 5.96 -3.25 -9.08
C GLY A 130 6.06 -4.76 -9.24
N GLU A 131 7.23 -5.37 -9.01
CA GLU A 131 7.41 -6.81 -9.00
C GLU A 131 6.65 -7.44 -7.83
N ILE A 132 5.87 -8.49 -8.08
CA ILE A 132 5.23 -9.26 -7.01
C ILE A 132 6.30 -10.11 -6.34
N VAL A 133 6.63 -9.81 -5.08
CA VAL A 133 7.62 -10.56 -4.29
C VAL A 133 7.01 -11.74 -3.56
N LYS A 134 5.73 -11.63 -3.18
CA LYS A 134 4.92 -12.67 -2.53
C LYS A 134 3.46 -12.52 -2.93
N ALA A 135 2.76 -13.63 -3.10
CA ALA A 135 1.33 -13.67 -3.34
C ALA A 135 0.71 -14.87 -2.62
N ALA A 136 -0.52 -14.70 -2.15
CA ALA A 136 -1.41 -15.77 -1.74
C ALA A 136 -2.22 -16.26 -2.94
N ASP A 137 -2.78 -17.46 -2.84
CA ASP A 137 -3.79 -17.92 -3.80
C ASP A 137 -5.17 -17.30 -3.50
N SER A 138 -6.19 -17.80 -4.19
CA SER A 138 -7.56 -17.28 -4.09
C SER A 138 -8.42 -17.91 -3.01
N THR A 139 -7.94 -18.94 -2.31
CA THR A 139 -8.78 -19.85 -1.53
C THR A 139 -8.27 -20.11 -0.12
N GLU A 140 -6.97 -20.10 0.10
CA GLU A 140 -6.36 -20.47 1.38
C GLU A 140 -6.03 -19.25 2.25
N GLU A 141 -6.10 -19.44 3.56
CA GLU A 141 -5.61 -18.45 4.51
C GLU A 141 -4.08 -18.38 4.44
N ALA A 142 -3.53 -17.17 4.31
CA ALA A 142 -2.11 -16.97 4.10
C ALA A 142 -1.53 -15.85 4.96
N VAL A 143 -0.30 -16.05 5.44
CA VAL A 143 0.52 -15.01 6.08
C VAL A 143 1.70 -14.72 5.17
N LEU A 144 1.67 -13.56 4.51
CA LEU A 144 2.74 -13.12 3.62
C LEU A 144 3.76 -12.27 4.39
N VAL A 145 5.03 -12.65 4.29
CA VAL A 145 6.16 -11.93 4.91
C VAL A 145 7.22 -11.62 3.86
N ALA A 146 7.65 -10.37 3.82
CA ALA A 146 8.74 -9.90 2.98
C ALA A 146 9.60 -8.88 3.75
N LYS A 147 10.90 -8.82 3.43
CA LYS A 147 11.85 -7.89 4.05
C LYS A 147 12.35 -6.91 3.01
N PHE A 148 12.39 -5.63 3.39
CA PHE A 148 12.86 -4.55 2.54
C PHE A 148 13.87 -3.67 3.29
N ASP A 149 14.81 -3.11 2.53
CA ASP A 149 15.79 -2.13 3.02
C ASP A 149 15.33 -0.73 2.58
N LEU A 150 14.66 -0.01 3.49
CA LEU A 150 14.03 1.26 3.18
C LEU A 150 15.05 2.35 2.81
N ASP A 151 16.25 2.33 3.38
CA ASP A 151 17.29 3.30 3.05
C ASP A 151 17.79 3.10 1.60
N LYS A 152 17.93 1.84 1.15
CA LYS A 152 18.24 1.55 -0.27
C LYS A 152 17.12 1.96 -1.21
N ILE A 153 15.86 1.69 -0.86
CA ILE A 153 14.70 2.06 -1.67
C ILE A 153 14.62 3.58 -1.81
N LYS A 154 14.78 4.30 -0.70
CA LYS A 154 14.83 5.77 -0.68
C LYS A 154 15.94 6.31 -1.56
N SER A 155 17.16 5.77 -1.44
CA SER A 155 18.28 6.16 -2.31
C SER A 155 17.95 5.94 -3.79
N LYS A 156 17.35 4.80 -4.14
CA LYS A 156 16.93 4.49 -5.52
C LYS A 156 15.84 5.44 -6.01
N ARG A 157 14.87 5.79 -5.17
CA ARG A 157 13.80 6.76 -5.47
C ARG A 157 14.35 8.14 -5.77
N HIS A 158 15.33 8.58 -4.99
CA HIS A 158 15.99 9.85 -5.21
C HIS A 158 16.80 9.85 -6.51
N SER A 159 17.52 8.75 -6.82
CA SER A 159 18.32 8.65 -8.05
C SER A 159 17.52 8.48 -9.33
N TRP A 160 16.26 8.02 -9.23
CA TRP A 160 15.37 7.86 -10.40
C TRP A 160 14.67 9.17 -10.81
N GLU A 161 14.74 10.20 -9.96
CA GLU A 161 14.41 11.60 -10.25
C GLU A 161 12.96 11.92 -10.63
N VAL A 162 12.08 10.92 -10.75
CA VAL A 162 10.64 11.09 -11.08
C VAL A 162 9.88 12.03 -10.14
N PHE A 163 10.34 12.21 -8.90
CA PHE A 163 9.76 13.18 -7.96
C PHE A 163 10.25 14.60 -8.21
N ARG A 164 11.51 14.77 -8.59
CA ARG A 164 12.11 16.06 -8.96
C ARG A 164 11.51 16.57 -10.27
N ASP A 165 11.29 15.66 -11.22
CA ASP A 165 10.88 16.00 -12.59
C ASP A 165 9.36 16.22 -12.75
N ARG A 166 8.61 16.18 -11.63
CA ARG A 166 7.18 16.46 -11.64
C ARG A 166 6.89 17.89 -12.13
N ARG A 167 5.76 18.03 -12.82
CA ARG A 167 5.27 19.29 -13.40
C ARG A 167 3.92 19.70 -12.78
N PRO A 168 3.88 20.05 -11.48
CA PRO A 168 2.63 20.40 -10.79
C PRO A 168 1.92 21.61 -11.42
N ASP A 169 2.66 22.48 -12.10
CA ASP A 169 2.12 23.59 -12.90
C ASP A 169 1.16 23.12 -14.00
N LEU A 170 1.35 21.90 -14.52
CA LEU A 170 0.53 21.30 -15.59
C LEU A 170 -0.61 20.41 -15.07
N TYR A 171 -0.64 20.09 -13.78
CA TYR A 171 -1.57 19.08 -13.23
C TYR A 171 -2.91 19.63 -12.78
N LYS A 172 -3.22 20.90 -13.08
CA LYS A 172 -4.48 21.54 -12.66
C LYS A 172 -5.73 20.81 -13.16
N VAL A 173 -5.64 20.12 -14.29
CA VAL A 173 -6.75 19.32 -14.85
C VAL A 173 -7.17 18.18 -13.92
N LEU A 174 -6.27 17.67 -13.07
CA LEU A 174 -6.60 16.63 -12.07
C LEU A 174 -7.55 17.14 -10.96
N LEU A 175 -7.77 18.46 -10.88
CA LEU A 175 -8.76 19.08 -9.99
C LEU A 175 -10.15 19.19 -10.65
N THR A 176 -10.35 18.57 -11.81
CA THR A 176 -11.63 18.53 -12.53
C THR A 176 -12.14 17.09 -12.58
N LEU A 177 -13.46 16.91 -12.66
CA LEU A 177 -14.05 15.58 -12.91
C LEU A 177 -14.30 15.31 -14.41
N ASP A 178 -14.47 16.38 -15.20
CA ASP A 178 -14.87 16.34 -16.61
C ASP A 178 -13.77 16.77 -17.58
N GLY A 179 -12.57 17.08 -17.07
CA GLY A 179 -11.43 17.58 -17.85
C GLY A 179 -11.44 19.08 -18.11
N ASN A 180 -12.44 19.83 -17.65
CA ASN A 180 -12.60 21.25 -17.99
C ASN A 180 -12.93 22.15 -16.79
N ASN A 181 -13.88 21.75 -15.95
CA ASN A 181 -14.41 22.57 -14.86
C ASN A 181 -13.81 22.14 -13.52
N PRO A 182 -13.10 23.02 -12.80
CA PRO A 182 -12.63 22.73 -11.44
C PRO A 182 -13.80 22.39 -10.52
N SER A 183 -13.63 21.35 -9.69
CA SER A 183 -14.58 21.09 -8.61
C SER A 183 -14.58 22.25 -7.60
N LEU A 184 -15.77 22.58 -7.09
CA LEU A 184 -16.01 23.68 -6.12
C LEU A 184 -15.32 23.46 -4.78
#